data_AF-A0A520LEA6-F1
#
_entry.id   AF-A0A520LEA6-F1
#
_cell.length_a   1.000
_cell.length_b   1.000
_cell.length_c   1.000
_cell.angle_alpha   90.00
_cell.angle_beta   90.00
_cell.angle_gamma   90.00
#
_symmetry.space_group_name_H-M   'P 1'
#
loop_
_entity.id
_entity.type
_entity.pdbx_description
1 polymer ?
#
loop_
_entity_poly.entity_id
_entity_poly.type
_entity_poly.pdbx_seq_one_letter_code
_entity_poly.pdbx_strand_id
1 'polypeptide(L)'
;MKFKNLVLLFALVPAMAWLGASDHREKQSGPKPNRLMQKSRLLELTGKFDDAKLSKEVRILWLSGPEDHGGGEHDYIRVKELFVPMLKSISHITVEEAFGFPTQEQFDAADVLIQYLHLPDLRDEQFKMFRNFVNRGGGVLSIHESCIMRPIDQAEKLAECIGCSWKGNRESKWSKFGHDYPLFLDTTHPAFVGLPKSIRLNDESYWNLLKAENVKVIGALDLGGESKPFTEILESDGVRSDAFWTYELGKGRVFGTTTGHFTYTYYDPIYRLLLMRGLGWVLNEDPAPLMPIVFEGITSDEGLVGTSDTMMNYQNRAR
;
A
#
# COMPACT_ATOMS: atom_id res chain seq x y z
N MET A 1 46.07 34.22 67.11
CA MET A 1 45.64 32.81 66.85
C MET A 1 44.21 32.66 67.38
N LYS A 2 43.19 33.00 66.58
CA LYS A 2 42.39 32.13 65.70
C LYS A 2 41.47 31.15 66.47
N PHE A 3 40.27 31.65 66.77
CA PHE A 3 39.04 30.87 67.00
C PHE A 3 38.62 30.14 65.70
N LYS A 4 38.27 28.85 65.81
CA LYS A 4 37.39 28.12 64.88
C LYS A 4 36.67 27.04 65.70
N ASN A 5 35.41 27.25 66.09
CA ASN A 5 34.18 27.00 65.33
C ASN A 5 33.89 25.50 65.13
N LEU A 6 33.00 25.04 66.01
CA LEU A 6 32.04 23.96 65.86
C LEU A 6 31.34 24.03 64.49
N VAL A 7 31.37 22.93 63.73
CA VAL A 7 30.51 22.75 62.56
C VAL A 7 29.83 21.39 62.70
N LEU A 8 28.52 21.44 62.94
CA LEU A 8 27.60 20.30 62.77
C LEU A 8 27.68 19.81 61.32
N LEU A 9 27.95 18.52 61.13
CA LEU A 9 27.68 17.84 59.85
C LEU A 9 26.15 17.72 59.70
N PHE A 10 25.56 18.54 58.82
CA PHE A 10 24.27 18.24 58.23
C PHE A 10 24.49 17.19 57.13
N ALA A 11 24.01 15.97 57.36
CA ALA A 11 23.86 14.97 56.31
C ALA A 11 22.72 15.42 55.37
N LEU A 12 23.07 16.04 54.25
CA LEU A 12 22.17 16.23 53.12
C LEU A 12 21.98 14.89 52.42
N VAL A 13 20.84 14.24 52.66
CA VAL A 13 20.33 13.18 51.80
C VAL A 13 19.76 13.86 50.55
N PRO A 14 20.28 13.61 49.33
CA PRO A 14 19.55 14.01 48.14
C PRO A 14 18.38 13.05 47.98
N ALA A 15 17.17 13.52 48.32
CA ALA A 15 15.95 12.89 47.86
C ALA A 15 15.89 13.05 46.33
N MET A 16 16.37 12.04 45.60
CA MET A 16 16.01 11.89 44.19
C MET A 16 14.50 11.65 44.14
N ALA A 17 13.75 12.73 43.90
CA ALA A 17 12.38 12.63 43.43
C ALA A 17 12.43 11.96 42.05
N TRP A 18 12.23 10.65 42.03
CA TRP A 18 11.74 9.94 40.85
C TRP A 18 10.31 10.43 40.58
N LEU A 19 10.20 11.59 39.94
CA LEU A 19 8.99 11.94 39.20
C LEU A 19 8.98 11.05 37.97
N GLY A 20 8.27 9.92 38.10
CA GLY A 20 7.91 9.09 36.98
C GLY A 20 7.15 9.92 35.97
N ALA A 21 7.84 10.32 34.90
CA ALA A 21 7.17 10.53 33.63
C ALA A 21 6.70 9.14 33.20
N SER A 22 5.47 8.79 33.57
CA SER A 22 4.74 7.71 32.93
C SER A 22 4.63 8.07 31.45
N ASP A 23 5.56 7.54 30.65
CA ASP A 23 5.50 7.53 29.20
C ASP A 23 4.21 6.75 28.85
N HIS A 24 3.09 7.46 28.75
CA HIS A 24 1.84 6.95 28.19
C HIS A 24 1.93 6.88 26.67
N ARG A 25 3.10 6.55 26.12
CA ARG A 25 3.13 5.83 24.85
C ARG A 25 2.59 4.44 25.14
N GLU A 26 1.32 4.24 24.83
CA GLU A 26 0.76 2.90 24.64
C GLU A 26 1.84 2.03 24.01
N LYS A 27 2.28 0.97 24.71
CA LYS A 27 3.14 -0.05 24.10
C LYS A 27 2.47 -0.39 22.77
N GLN A 28 3.12 -0.08 21.65
CA GLN A 28 2.61 -0.45 20.34
C GLN A 28 2.29 -1.94 20.39
N SER A 29 0.99 -2.26 20.44
CA SER A 29 0.54 -3.63 20.25
C SER A 29 1.09 -4.06 18.90
N GLY A 30 1.66 -5.26 18.81
CA GLY A 30 2.23 -5.76 17.55
C GLY A 30 1.25 -5.69 16.37
N PRO A 31 1.72 -6.03 15.15
CA PRO A 31 0.93 -5.93 13.93
C PRO A 31 -0.47 -6.54 14.08
N LYS A 32 -1.50 -5.79 13.71
CA LYS A 32 -2.90 -6.21 13.85
C LYS A 32 -3.80 -5.53 12.82
N PRO A 33 -4.87 -6.21 12.37
CA PRO A 33 -5.84 -5.62 11.47
C PRO A 33 -6.54 -4.40 12.08
N ASN A 34 -7.13 -3.62 11.19
CA ASN A 34 -8.09 -2.60 11.58
C ASN A 34 -9.32 -3.21 12.25
N ARG A 35 -10.06 -2.36 12.98
CA ARG A 35 -11.36 -2.76 13.52
C ARG A 35 -12.33 -3.02 12.36
N LEU A 36 -13.19 -4.02 12.55
CA LEU A 36 -14.26 -4.31 11.60
C LEU A 36 -15.15 -3.09 11.39
N MET A 37 -15.62 -2.91 10.16
CA MET A 37 -16.44 -1.77 9.75
C MET A 37 -17.88 -2.20 9.46
N GLN A 38 -18.84 -1.33 9.76
CA GLN A 38 -20.22 -1.56 9.36
C GLN A 38 -20.35 -1.53 7.83
N LYS A 39 -20.98 -2.54 7.24
CA LYS A 39 -21.21 -2.62 5.78
C LYS A 39 -21.90 -1.37 5.24
N SER A 40 -22.89 -0.83 5.96
CA SER A 40 -23.60 0.39 5.58
C SER A 40 -22.67 1.59 5.39
N ARG A 41 -21.67 1.77 6.27
CA ARG A 41 -20.68 2.85 6.15
C ARG A 41 -19.79 2.69 4.92
N LEU A 42 -19.45 1.44 4.56
CA LEU A 42 -18.67 1.17 3.36
C LEU A 42 -19.47 1.39 2.08
N LEU A 43 -20.76 1.06 2.07
CA LEU A 43 -21.65 1.29 0.94
C LEU A 43 -21.75 2.78 0.56
N GLU A 44 -21.64 3.69 1.53
CA GLU A 44 -21.55 5.14 1.28
C GLU A 44 -20.30 5.52 0.46
N LEU A 45 -19.20 4.77 0.58
CA LEU A 45 -17.92 5.04 -0.07
C LEU A 45 -17.77 4.34 -1.43
N THR A 46 -18.40 3.18 -1.59
CA THR A 46 -18.40 2.44 -2.86
C THR A 46 -19.33 3.06 -3.89
N GLY A 47 -20.32 3.84 -3.46
CA GLY A 47 -21.42 4.27 -4.31
C GLY A 47 -22.31 3.08 -4.70
N LYS A 48 -23.18 3.30 -5.70
CA LYS A 48 -24.06 2.25 -6.24
C LYS A 48 -23.29 1.42 -7.26
N PHE A 49 -23.31 0.10 -7.08
CA PHE A 49 -22.68 -0.85 -8.00
C PHE A 49 -23.58 -2.02 -8.37
N ASP A 50 -24.82 -2.05 -7.86
CA ASP A 50 -25.81 -3.04 -8.27
C ASP A 50 -26.02 -2.94 -9.79
N ASP A 51 -25.97 -4.08 -10.47
CA ASP A 51 -26.07 -4.20 -11.93
C ASP A 51 -25.00 -3.47 -12.75
N ALA A 52 -23.96 -2.89 -12.12
CA ALA A 52 -22.86 -2.24 -12.81
C ALA A 52 -22.05 -3.26 -13.62
N LYS A 53 -21.61 -2.87 -14.82
CA LYS A 53 -20.84 -3.73 -15.74
C LYS A 53 -19.66 -2.98 -16.33
N LEU A 54 -18.57 -3.70 -16.55
CA LEU A 54 -17.44 -3.18 -17.32
C LEU A 54 -17.88 -2.94 -18.78
N SER A 55 -17.38 -1.87 -19.39
CA SER A 55 -17.75 -1.50 -20.76
C SER A 55 -17.08 -2.38 -21.82
N LYS A 56 -16.09 -3.18 -21.41
CA LYS A 56 -15.28 -4.08 -22.26
C LYS A 56 -14.82 -5.31 -21.50
N GLU A 57 -14.33 -6.30 -22.23
CA GLU A 57 -13.54 -7.40 -21.68
C GLU A 57 -12.21 -6.88 -21.11
N VAL A 58 -11.83 -7.38 -19.95
CA VAL A 58 -10.60 -7.03 -19.24
C VAL A 58 -9.79 -8.30 -18.98
N ARG A 59 -8.57 -8.34 -19.51
CA ARG A 59 -7.60 -9.42 -19.29
C ARG A 59 -6.57 -8.96 -18.27
N ILE A 60 -6.66 -9.52 -17.07
CA ILE A 60 -5.73 -9.27 -15.97
C ILE A 60 -4.62 -10.31 -16.01
N LEU A 61 -3.38 -9.85 -15.94
CA LEU A 61 -2.24 -10.70 -15.61
C LEU A 61 -1.87 -10.46 -14.13
N TRP A 62 -2.05 -11.47 -13.29
CA TRP A 62 -1.63 -11.42 -11.89
C TRP A 62 -0.21 -11.97 -11.75
N LEU A 63 0.71 -11.12 -11.30
CA LEU A 63 2.11 -11.45 -11.09
C LEU A 63 2.40 -11.69 -9.61
N SER A 64 2.92 -12.88 -9.32
CA SER A 64 3.40 -13.28 -8.00
C SER A 64 4.82 -13.82 -8.08
N GLY A 65 5.49 -13.97 -6.94
CA GLY A 65 6.83 -14.49 -6.84
C GLY A 65 7.04 -15.29 -5.55
N PRO A 66 8.27 -15.78 -5.31
CA PRO A 66 8.58 -16.49 -4.08
C PRO A 66 8.41 -15.54 -2.88
N GLU A 67 7.89 -16.07 -1.77
CA GLU A 67 7.78 -15.31 -0.52
C GLU A 67 9.18 -15.01 0.03
N ASP A 68 9.37 -13.79 0.53
CA ASP A 68 10.66 -13.24 0.98
C ASP A 68 10.68 -12.86 2.48
N HIS A 69 9.53 -12.91 3.16
CA HIS A 69 9.35 -12.71 4.60
C HIS A 69 8.69 -13.93 5.24
N GLY A 70 8.69 -14.00 6.57
CA GLY A 70 7.89 -14.99 7.29
C GLY A 70 6.39 -14.70 7.20
N GLY A 71 5.56 -15.72 7.44
CA GLY A 71 4.14 -15.64 7.18
C GLY A 71 3.41 -14.49 7.88
N GLY A 72 2.45 -13.92 7.16
CA GLY A 72 1.72 -12.71 7.55
C GLY A 72 2.34 -11.42 7.02
N GLU A 73 3.55 -11.49 6.47
CA GLU A 73 4.25 -10.40 5.76
C GLU A 73 4.61 -10.92 4.36
N HIS A 74 4.33 -10.14 3.32
CA HIS A 74 4.69 -10.48 1.94
C HIS A 74 4.18 -11.87 1.47
N ASP A 75 2.99 -12.29 1.94
CA ASP A 75 2.38 -13.58 1.53
C ASP A 75 1.84 -13.52 0.08
N TYR A 76 2.72 -13.33 -0.91
CA TYR A 76 2.36 -13.09 -2.32
C TYR A 76 1.39 -14.14 -2.87
N ILE A 77 1.63 -15.42 -2.57
CA ILE A 77 0.78 -16.52 -3.03
C ILE A 77 -0.59 -16.49 -2.36
N ARG A 78 -0.64 -16.17 -1.07
CA ARG A 78 -1.89 -16.11 -0.32
C ARG A 78 -2.77 -14.95 -0.80
N VAL A 79 -2.17 -13.79 -1.04
CA VAL A 79 -2.90 -12.62 -1.55
C VAL A 79 -3.39 -12.87 -2.98
N LYS A 80 -2.59 -13.52 -3.83
CA LYS A 80 -3.05 -14.00 -5.15
C LYS A 80 -4.27 -14.91 -5.02
N GLU A 81 -4.20 -15.93 -4.18
CA GLU A 81 -5.31 -16.88 -4.00
C GLU A 81 -6.56 -16.25 -3.38
N LEU A 82 -6.40 -15.15 -2.65
CA LEU A 82 -7.51 -14.33 -2.20
C LEU A 82 -8.14 -13.56 -3.36
N PHE A 83 -7.35 -12.80 -4.13
CA PHE A 83 -7.88 -11.85 -5.13
C PHE A 83 -8.25 -12.47 -6.46
N VAL A 84 -7.50 -13.46 -6.97
CA VAL A 84 -7.75 -14.03 -8.30
C VAL A 84 -9.17 -14.62 -8.41
N PRO A 85 -9.68 -15.40 -7.44
CA PRO A 85 -11.07 -15.87 -7.48
C PRO A 85 -12.10 -14.73 -7.44
N MET A 86 -11.89 -13.72 -6.60
CA MET A 86 -12.78 -12.55 -6.51
C MET A 86 -12.80 -11.74 -7.81
N LEU A 87 -11.64 -11.58 -8.47
CA LEU A 87 -11.58 -10.91 -9.76
C LEU A 87 -12.29 -11.72 -10.86
N LYS A 88 -12.11 -13.05 -10.87
CA LYS A 88 -12.81 -13.95 -11.81
C LYS A 88 -14.33 -14.03 -11.58
N SER A 89 -14.82 -13.60 -10.42
CA SER A 89 -16.26 -13.56 -10.12
C SER A 89 -16.95 -12.37 -10.81
N ILE A 90 -16.20 -11.34 -11.21
CA ILE A 90 -16.71 -10.17 -11.90
C ILE A 90 -16.88 -10.47 -13.40
N SER A 91 -18.06 -10.14 -13.93
CA SER A 91 -18.36 -10.30 -15.36
C SER A 91 -17.38 -9.49 -16.23
N HIS A 92 -17.00 -10.06 -17.38
CA HIS A 92 -16.04 -9.50 -18.34
C HIS A 92 -14.58 -9.43 -17.84
N ILE A 93 -14.25 -10.06 -16.70
CA ILE A 93 -12.86 -10.20 -16.24
C ILE A 93 -12.37 -11.62 -16.52
N THR A 94 -11.21 -11.72 -17.16
CA THR A 94 -10.40 -12.93 -17.19
C THR A 94 -9.09 -12.66 -16.46
N VAL A 95 -8.57 -13.67 -15.76
CA VAL A 95 -7.30 -13.55 -15.01
C VAL A 95 -6.38 -14.70 -15.39
N GLU A 96 -5.24 -14.35 -15.97
CA GLU A 96 -4.07 -15.21 -16.14
C GLU A 96 -3.09 -14.97 -14.97
N GLU A 97 -2.38 -16.02 -14.57
CA GLU A 97 -1.38 -15.94 -13.49
C GLU A 97 0.03 -16.12 -14.08
N ALA A 98 0.98 -15.34 -13.59
CA ALA A 98 2.40 -15.52 -13.84
C ALA A 98 3.18 -15.59 -12.52
N PHE A 99 4.28 -16.34 -12.56
CA PHE A 99 5.21 -16.50 -11.45
C PHE A 99 6.62 -16.05 -11.87
N GLY A 100 7.16 -15.02 -11.24
CA GLY A 100 8.40 -14.36 -11.68
C GLY A 100 8.15 -13.21 -12.65
N PHE A 101 8.89 -13.10 -13.77
CA PHE A 101 8.67 -12.06 -14.78
C PHE A 101 7.84 -12.59 -15.96
N PRO A 102 6.85 -11.84 -16.49
CA PRO A 102 5.99 -12.30 -17.59
C PRO A 102 6.72 -12.61 -18.90
N THR A 103 6.18 -13.53 -19.69
CA THR A 103 6.61 -13.69 -21.09
C THR A 103 6.08 -12.55 -21.98
N GLN A 104 6.60 -12.44 -23.20
CA GLN A 104 6.11 -11.44 -24.16
C GLN A 104 4.65 -11.70 -24.53
N GLU A 105 4.26 -12.96 -24.72
CA GLU A 105 2.90 -13.37 -25.05
C GLU A 105 1.92 -12.96 -23.94
N GLN A 106 2.33 -13.12 -22.68
CA GLN A 106 1.50 -12.70 -21.54
C GLN A 106 1.31 -11.18 -21.51
N PHE A 107 2.37 -10.40 -21.76
CA PHE A 107 2.22 -8.95 -21.88
C PHE A 107 1.34 -8.55 -23.07
N ASP A 108 1.46 -9.23 -24.21
CA ASP A 108 0.69 -8.90 -25.41
C ASP A 108 -0.79 -9.24 -25.27
N ALA A 109 -1.11 -10.25 -24.46
CA ALA A 109 -2.47 -10.65 -24.14
C ALA A 109 -3.11 -9.82 -23.01
N ALA A 110 -2.35 -9.24 -22.10
CA ALA A 110 -2.90 -8.53 -20.95
C ALA A 110 -3.35 -7.10 -21.30
N ASP A 111 -4.42 -6.65 -20.63
CA ASP A 111 -4.82 -5.24 -20.59
C ASP A 111 -4.26 -4.54 -19.34
N VAL A 112 -4.10 -5.29 -18.25
CA VAL A 112 -3.54 -4.80 -16.98
C VAL A 112 -2.67 -5.86 -16.30
N LEU A 113 -1.53 -5.43 -15.74
CA LEU A 113 -0.69 -6.20 -14.85
C LEU A 113 -1.00 -5.81 -13.40
N ILE A 114 -1.37 -6.78 -12.55
CA ILE A 114 -1.37 -6.58 -11.09
C ILE A 114 -0.13 -7.28 -10.54
N GLN A 115 0.78 -6.54 -9.91
CA GLN A 115 2.04 -7.09 -9.41
C GLN A 115 2.16 -6.92 -7.89
N TYR A 116 2.35 -8.05 -7.20
CA TYR A 116 2.66 -8.12 -5.78
C TYR A 116 3.65 -9.26 -5.56
N LEU A 117 4.93 -8.92 -5.56
CA LEU A 117 6.06 -9.82 -5.45
C LEU A 117 7.34 -9.03 -5.16
N HIS A 118 8.34 -9.74 -4.65
CA HIS A 118 9.72 -9.36 -4.87
C HIS A 118 10.09 -9.66 -6.33
N LEU A 119 10.44 -8.62 -7.10
CA LEU A 119 10.82 -8.79 -8.50
C LEU A 119 12.17 -9.52 -8.57
N PRO A 120 12.34 -10.51 -9.48
CA PRO A 120 13.65 -11.06 -9.77
C PRO A 120 14.52 -10.04 -10.50
N ASP A 121 15.83 -10.26 -10.54
CA ASP A 121 16.75 -9.52 -11.41
C ASP A 121 16.23 -9.52 -12.85
N LEU A 122 16.10 -8.32 -13.43
CA LEU A 122 15.60 -8.16 -14.80
C LEU A 122 16.74 -7.81 -15.75
N ARG A 123 16.67 -8.38 -16.96
CA ARG A 123 17.52 -8.00 -18.08
C ARG A 123 17.00 -6.73 -18.76
N ASP A 124 17.86 -6.03 -19.48
CA ASP A 124 17.47 -4.81 -20.23
C ASP A 124 16.31 -5.05 -21.20
N GLU A 125 16.29 -6.21 -21.87
CA GLU A 125 15.15 -6.57 -22.72
C GLU A 125 13.85 -6.72 -21.93
N GLN A 126 13.89 -7.22 -20.69
CA GLN A 126 12.70 -7.32 -19.83
C GLN A 126 12.19 -5.94 -19.40
N PHE A 127 13.09 -5.01 -19.04
CA PHE A 127 12.70 -3.62 -18.80
C PHE A 127 12.08 -2.99 -20.05
N LYS A 128 12.64 -3.24 -21.23
CA LYS A 128 12.08 -2.75 -22.50
C LYS A 128 10.71 -3.36 -22.79
N MET A 129 10.52 -4.65 -22.53
CA MET A 129 9.22 -5.33 -22.63
C MET A 129 8.20 -4.66 -21.70
N PHE A 130 8.56 -4.40 -20.44
CA PHE A 130 7.67 -3.80 -19.45
C PHE A 130 7.35 -2.33 -19.76
N ARG A 131 8.34 -1.56 -20.22
CA ARG A 131 8.11 -0.18 -20.67
C ARG A 131 7.21 -0.13 -21.90
N ASN A 132 7.40 -1.04 -22.87
CA ASN A 132 6.53 -1.18 -24.04
C ASN A 132 5.12 -1.64 -23.66
N PHE A 133 5.03 -2.55 -22.69
CA PHE A 133 3.94 -2.73 -21.71
C PHE A 133 2.95 -1.57 -21.60
N VAL A 134 3.40 -0.65 -20.76
CA VAL A 134 2.70 0.54 -20.35
C VAL A 134 2.55 1.50 -21.53
N ASN A 135 3.62 1.76 -22.27
CA ASN A 135 3.60 2.76 -23.35
C ASN A 135 2.52 2.50 -24.40
N ARG A 136 2.20 1.23 -24.73
CA ARG A 136 1.16 0.90 -25.71
C ARG A 136 -0.28 0.98 -25.17
N GLY A 137 -0.47 1.12 -23.87
CA GLY A 137 -1.80 1.16 -23.24
C GLY A 137 -2.02 0.19 -22.09
N GLY A 138 -1.02 -0.64 -21.74
CA GLY A 138 -1.13 -1.54 -20.60
C GLY A 138 -1.28 -0.79 -19.27
N GLY A 139 -2.22 -1.23 -18.45
CA GLY A 139 -2.36 -0.76 -17.07
C GLY A 139 -1.40 -1.49 -16.12
N VAL A 140 -0.97 -0.85 -15.04
CA VAL A 140 -0.23 -1.53 -13.96
C VAL A 140 -0.78 -1.14 -12.59
N LEU A 141 -1.09 -2.14 -11.77
CA LEU A 141 -1.30 -1.98 -10.34
C LEU A 141 -0.06 -2.51 -9.59
N SER A 142 0.81 -1.62 -9.12
CA SER A 142 2.05 -1.96 -8.43
C SER A 142 1.86 -1.89 -6.92
N ILE A 143 2.03 -3.01 -6.23
CA ILE A 143 1.75 -3.11 -4.79
C ILE A 143 3.04 -3.40 -4.01
N HIS A 144 3.31 -2.57 -3.00
CA HIS A 144 4.36 -2.72 -1.99
C HIS A 144 5.74 -3.07 -2.55
N GLU A 145 6.28 -4.26 -2.25
CA GLU A 145 7.61 -4.73 -2.64
C GLU A 145 7.85 -4.71 -4.15
N SER A 146 6.79 -4.72 -4.97
CA SER A 146 6.93 -4.68 -6.44
C SER A 146 7.53 -3.38 -6.99
N CYS A 147 7.69 -2.35 -6.16
CA CYS A 147 8.44 -1.13 -6.51
C CYS A 147 9.92 -1.16 -6.07
N ILE A 148 10.42 -2.31 -5.64
CA ILE A 148 11.82 -2.50 -5.25
C ILE A 148 12.51 -3.39 -6.28
N MET A 149 13.68 -2.92 -6.74
CA MET A 149 14.58 -3.72 -7.55
C MET A 149 15.85 -4.04 -6.75
N ARG A 150 16.23 -5.31 -6.75
CA ARG A 150 17.53 -5.79 -6.31
C ARG A 150 18.10 -6.53 -7.52
N PRO A 151 19.20 -6.06 -8.15
CA PRO A 151 20.13 -5.03 -7.67
C PRO A 151 19.65 -3.58 -7.80
N ILE A 152 20.13 -2.71 -6.90
CA ILE A 152 19.66 -1.32 -6.72
C ILE A 152 20.02 -0.40 -7.91
N ASP A 153 21.08 -0.71 -8.65
CA ASP A 153 21.50 0.05 -9.84
C ASP A 153 20.49 -0.04 -11.00
N GLN A 154 19.53 -0.96 -10.93
CA GLN A 154 18.41 -1.07 -11.86
C GLN A 154 17.16 -0.32 -11.41
N ALA A 155 17.17 0.35 -10.23
CA ALA A 155 16.00 1.02 -9.69
C ALA A 155 15.45 2.12 -10.61
N GLU A 156 16.33 2.86 -11.31
CA GLU A 156 15.92 3.87 -12.29
C GLU A 156 15.15 3.25 -13.46
N LYS A 157 15.59 2.10 -13.98
CA LYS A 157 14.89 1.38 -15.06
C LYS A 157 13.51 0.89 -14.63
N LEU A 158 13.36 0.47 -13.37
CA LEU A 158 12.05 0.13 -12.82
C LEU A 158 11.15 1.38 -12.70
N ALA A 159 11.68 2.51 -12.20
CA ALA A 159 10.94 3.77 -12.11
C ALA A 159 10.46 4.27 -13.48
N GLU A 160 11.23 4.06 -14.55
CA GLU A 160 10.77 4.37 -15.92
C GLU A 160 9.54 3.54 -16.36
N CYS A 161 9.39 2.33 -15.81
CA CYS A 161 8.28 1.43 -16.11
C CYS A 161 7.04 1.75 -15.27
N ILE A 162 7.20 1.96 -13.96
CA ILE A 162 6.08 2.07 -13.00
C ILE A 162 5.98 3.43 -12.29
N GLY A 163 6.79 4.40 -12.68
CA GLY A 163 6.81 5.75 -12.11
C GLY A 163 7.74 5.88 -10.91
N CYS A 164 7.64 4.98 -9.93
CA CYS A 164 8.43 5.05 -8.70
C CYS A 164 9.27 3.80 -8.46
N SER A 165 10.42 3.94 -7.80
CA SER A 165 11.25 2.81 -7.37
C SER A 165 12.11 3.10 -6.15
N TRP A 166 12.38 2.09 -5.34
CA TRP A 166 13.26 2.17 -4.16
C TRP A 166 14.73 2.35 -4.55
N LYS A 167 15.38 3.41 -4.04
CA LYS A 167 16.78 3.76 -4.33
C LYS A 167 17.77 3.34 -3.24
N GLY A 168 17.45 2.28 -2.50
CA GLY A 168 18.29 1.81 -1.40
C GLY A 168 18.16 2.65 -0.13
N ASN A 169 18.57 2.07 0.99
CA ASN A 169 18.41 2.63 2.34
C ASN A 169 19.22 3.90 2.62
N ARG A 170 20.06 4.34 1.67
CA ARG A 170 20.78 5.61 1.76
C ARG A 170 19.91 6.80 1.36
N GLU A 171 18.96 6.59 0.46
CA GLU A 171 18.16 7.65 -0.15
C GLU A 171 16.68 7.47 0.18
N SER A 172 16.16 6.27 -0.02
CA SER A 172 14.79 5.89 0.32
C SER A 172 14.68 5.46 1.79
N LYS A 173 13.48 5.64 2.36
CA LYS A 173 13.18 5.37 3.77
C LYS A 173 11.93 4.52 3.90
N TRP A 174 11.89 3.68 4.92
CA TRP A 174 10.77 2.78 5.21
C TRP A 174 10.51 2.74 6.71
N SER A 175 9.26 2.47 7.09
CA SER A 175 8.86 2.26 8.48
C SER A 175 7.42 1.75 8.56
N LYS A 176 7.17 0.83 9.49
CA LYS A 176 5.82 0.44 9.93
C LYS A 176 5.11 1.63 10.59
N PHE A 177 3.80 1.73 10.42
CA PHE A 177 2.95 2.78 10.96
C PHE A 177 1.62 2.21 11.45
N GLY A 178 0.98 2.92 12.38
CA GLY A 178 -0.36 2.58 12.87
C GLY A 178 -1.32 3.75 12.73
N HIS A 179 -2.41 3.70 13.50
CA HIS A 179 -3.47 4.71 13.46
C HIS A 179 -3.03 6.12 13.92
N ASP A 180 -1.88 6.22 14.57
CA ASP A 180 -1.21 7.48 14.90
C ASP A 180 -0.70 8.22 13.66
N TYR A 181 -0.56 7.52 12.53
CA TYR A 181 -0.15 8.08 11.25
C TYR A 181 -1.30 8.04 10.21
N PRO A 182 -2.09 9.12 10.09
CA PRO A 182 -3.08 9.27 9.02
C PRO A 182 -2.49 9.03 7.63
N LEU A 183 -3.22 8.29 6.79
CA LEU A 183 -2.98 8.25 5.35
C LEU A 183 -3.92 9.25 4.68
N PHE A 184 -3.39 10.36 4.20
CA PHE A 184 -4.09 11.37 3.44
C PHE A 184 -4.23 10.97 1.98
N LEU A 185 -5.36 11.33 1.37
CA LEU A 185 -5.73 11.01 -0.01
C LEU A 185 -5.97 12.30 -0.80
N ASP A 186 -5.46 12.37 -2.03
CA ASP A 186 -5.85 13.39 -2.99
C ASP A 186 -7.28 13.12 -3.50
N THR A 187 -8.27 13.62 -2.77
CA THR A 187 -9.69 13.48 -3.13
C THR A 187 -10.11 14.27 -4.37
N THR A 188 -9.20 15.04 -4.98
CA THR A 188 -9.43 15.64 -6.31
C THR A 188 -9.11 14.66 -7.45
N HIS A 189 -8.29 13.64 -7.18
CA HIS A 189 -7.95 12.61 -8.15
C HIS A 189 -9.14 11.66 -8.39
N PRO A 190 -9.45 11.25 -9.64
CA PRO A 190 -10.59 10.38 -9.93
C PRO A 190 -10.61 9.06 -9.15
N ALA A 191 -9.44 8.48 -8.84
CA ALA A 191 -9.37 7.26 -8.03
C ALA A 191 -9.91 7.47 -6.60
N PHE A 192 -9.76 8.66 -6.02
CA PHE A 192 -10.12 8.92 -4.61
C PHE A 192 -11.25 9.93 -4.44
N VAL A 193 -11.92 10.31 -5.52
CA VAL A 193 -13.07 11.23 -5.46
C VAL A 193 -14.19 10.65 -4.56
N GLY A 194 -14.71 11.49 -3.66
CA GLY A 194 -15.76 11.11 -2.71
C GLY A 194 -15.30 10.26 -1.53
N LEU A 195 -14.00 9.93 -1.43
CA LEU A 195 -13.44 9.31 -0.22
C LEU A 195 -13.16 10.38 0.86
N PRO A 196 -13.00 9.97 2.13
CA PRO A 196 -12.50 10.86 3.16
C PRO A 196 -11.11 11.41 2.80
N LYS A 197 -10.79 12.63 3.26
CA LYS A 197 -9.47 13.25 3.07
C LYS A 197 -8.33 12.41 3.65
N SER A 198 -8.61 11.62 4.68
CA SER A 198 -7.66 10.70 5.28
C SER A 198 -8.36 9.45 5.81
N ILE A 199 -7.61 8.35 5.82
CA ILE A 199 -8.01 7.08 6.44
C ILE A 199 -6.95 6.65 7.46
N ARG A 200 -7.17 5.50 8.10
CA ARG A 200 -6.21 4.86 9.01
C ARG A 200 -5.96 3.41 8.60
N LEU A 201 -4.70 3.02 8.58
CA LEU A 201 -4.25 1.65 8.35
C LEU A 201 -3.21 1.30 9.43
N ASN A 202 -2.97 0.01 9.63
CA ASN A 202 -1.77 -0.49 10.30
C ASN A 202 -0.96 -1.22 9.23
N ASP A 203 0.19 -0.68 8.84
CA ASP A 203 0.95 -1.25 7.74
C ASP A 203 2.42 -0.78 7.72
N GLU A 204 3.10 -0.99 6.60
CA GLU A 204 4.37 -0.37 6.25
C GLU A 204 4.23 0.58 5.05
N SER A 205 5.11 1.57 4.97
CA SER A 205 5.16 2.53 3.88
C SER A 205 6.60 2.89 3.52
N TYR A 206 6.81 3.28 2.26
CA TYR A 206 8.09 3.80 1.75
C TYR A 206 7.95 5.27 1.33
N TRP A 207 9.05 6.02 1.41
CA TRP A 207 9.12 7.37 0.91
C TRP A 207 10.55 7.74 0.47
N ASN A 208 10.68 8.90 -0.17
CA ASN A 208 11.89 9.29 -0.89
C ASN A 208 12.24 8.28 -1.99
N LEU A 209 11.22 7.81 -2.73
CA LEU A 209 11.42 6.96 -3.89
C LEU A 209 11.98 7.77 -5.07
N LEU A 210 12.74 7.11 -5.96
CA LEU A 210 12.96 7.62 -7.32
C LEU A 210 11.61 7.86 -7.98
N LYS A 211 11.52 8.92 -8.79
CA LYS A 211 10.31 9.30 -9.51
C LYS A 211 10.67 9.65 -10.95
N ALA A 212 9.94 9.08 -11.90
CA ALA A 212 9.92 9.58 -13.27
C ALA A 212 9.20 10.95 -13.35
N GLU A 213 9.38 11.70 -14.43
CA GLU A 213 8.87 13.07 -14.58
C GLU A 213 7.33 13.18 -14.45
N ASN A 214 6.58 12.17 -14.90
CA ASN A 214 5.11 12.21 -14.94
C ASN A 214 4.43 11.53 -13.73
N VAL A 215 5.16 11.37 -12.62
CA VAL A 215 4.59 10.83 -11.38
C VAL A 215 3.73 11.88 -10.69
N LYS A 216 2.55 11.47 -10.23
CA LYS A 216 1.74 12.23 -9.29
C LYS A 216 1.56 11.44 -8.02
N VAL A 217 1.98 11.99 -6.90
CA VAL A 217 1.63 11.46 -5.59
C VAL A 217 0.16 11.76 -5.32
N ILE A 218 -0.60 10.75 -4.92
CA ILE A 218 -2.04 10.87 -4.62
C ILE A 218 -2.42 10.32 -3.25
N GLY A 219 -1.46 9.77 -2.51
CA GLY A 219 -1.64 9.42 -1.10
C GLY A 219 -0.33 9.54 -0.34
N ALA A 220 -0.40 10.12 0.85
CA ALA A 220 0.76 10.41 1.68
C ALA A 220 0.44 10.25 3.17
N LEU A 221 1.43 9.84 3.94
CA LEU A 221 1.34 9.67 5.38
C LEU A 221 1.93 10.89 6.08
N ASP A 222 1.22 11.48 7.03
CA ASP A 222 1.69 12.64 7.79
C ASP A 222 1.04 12.69 9.18
N LEU A 223 1.69 13.38 10.13
CA LEU A 223 1.14 13.63 11.48
C LEU A 223 0.33 14.93 11.58
N GLY A 224 0.16 15.65 10.47
CA GLY A 224 -0.56 16.91 10.39
C GLY A 224 -2.07 16.79 10.59
N GLY A 225 -2.72 17.96 10.70
CA GLY A 225 -4.17 18.04 10.91
C GLY A 225 -4.99 17.75 9.65
N GLU A 226 -6.08 16.98 9.81
CA GLU A 226 -7.01 16.56 8.74
C GLU A 226 -7.72 17.69 7.98
N SER A 227 -7.61 18.93 8.48
CA SER A 227 -8.19 20.11 7.83
C SER A 227 -7.39 20.60 6.63
N LYS A 228 -6.09 20.27 6.55
CA LYS A 228 -5.20 20.78 5.49
C LYS A 228 -5.57 20.20 4.11
N PRO A 229 -5.36 20.95 3.01
CA PRO A 229 -5.43 20.41 1.66
C PRO A 229 -4.27 19.43 1.42
N PHE A 230 -4.47 18.47 0.52
CA PHE A 230 -3.48 17.42 0.24
C PHE A 230 -2.12 17.98 -0.22
N THR A 231 -2.12 19.07 -0.99
CA THR A 231 -0.88 19.74 -1.43
C THR A 231 -0.03 20.25 -0.27
N GLU A 232 -0.65 20.78 0.79
CA GLU A 232 0.08 21.22 2.00
C GLU A 232 0.59 20.04 2.83
N ILE A 233 -0.07 18.89 2.76
CA ILE A 233 0.42 17.66 3.40
C ILE A 233 1.72 17.20 2.73
N LEU A 234 1.83 17.31 1.40
CA LEU A 234 3.05 16.92 0.68
C LEU A 234 4.26 17.83 0.98
N GLU A 235 4.00 19.04 1.47
CA GLU A 235 5.03 20.01 1.85
C GLU A 235 5.41 19.93 3.33
N SER A 236 4.79 19.03 4.12
CA SER A 236 5.06 18.95 5.55
C SER A 236 6.42 18.31 5.86
N ASP A 237 7.06 18.82 6.91
CA ASP A 237 8.27 18.21 7.45
C ASP A 237 7.96 16.81 7.98
N GLY A 238 8.63 15.80 7.42
CA GLY A 238 8.47 14.41 7.85
C GLY A 238 7.37 13.63 7.13
N VAL A 239 6.72 14.21 6.11
CA VAL A 239 5.79 13.49 5.24
C VAL A 239 6.43 12.22 4.67
N ARG A 240 5.64 11.14 4.62
CA ARG A 240 5.96 9.96 3.81
C ARG A 240 5.13 10.03 2.56
N SER A 241 5.67 10.73 1.56
CA SER A 241 4.92 11.19 0.39
C SER A 241 4.43 10.06 -0.51
N ASP A 242 5.10 8.91 -0.55
CA ASP A 242 4.94 7.95 -1.65
C ASP A 242 3.99 6.79 -1.29
N ALA A 243 2.99 7.03 -0.44
CA ALA A 243 2.07 5.96 -0.03
C ALA A 243 1.23 5.45 -1.21
N PHE A 244 0.74 6.36 -2.06
CA PHE A 244 0.09 6.06 -3.33
C PHE A 244 0.54 7.05 -4.41
N TRP A 245 0.78 6.55 -5.62
CA TRP A 245 1.12 7.36 -6.77
C TRP A 245 0.41 6.91 -8.04
N THR A 246 0.32 7.82 -9.00
CA THR A 246 -0.03 7.51 -10.38
C THR A 246 1.10 7.92 -11.32
N TYR A 247 1.19 7.23 -12.44
CA TYR A 247 2.16 7.52 -13.50
C TYR A 247 1.53 7.21 -14.85
N GLU A 248 1.77 8.10 -15.82
CA GLU A 248 1.30 7.93 -17.19
C GLU A 248 2.48 7.88 -18.15
N LEU A 249 2.50 6.85 -19.00
CA LEU A 249 3.51 6.66 -20.04
C LEU A 249 2.83 6.21 -21.32
N GLY A 250 3.00 7.00 -22.39
CA GLY A 250 2.32 6.74 -23.66
C GLY A 250 0.80 6.73 -23.47
N LYS A 251 0.17 5.57 -23.73
CA LYS A 251 -1.28 5.37 -23.52
C LYS A 251 -1.61 4.65 -22.21
N GLY A 252 -0.61 4.15 -21.48
CA GLY A 252 -0.81 3.35 -20.28
C GLY A 252 -0.81 4.19 -19.01
N ARG A 253 -1.35 3.57 -17.96
CA ARG A 253 -1.51 4.15 -16.64
C ARG A 253 -1.02 3.19 -15.58
N VAL A 254 -0.29 3.71 -14.62
CA VAL A 254 0.20 2.96 -13.47
C VAL A 254 -0.39 3.58 -12.22
N PHE A 255 -0.99 2.74 -11.39
CA PHE A 255 -1.38 3.07 -10.02
C PHE A 255 -0.49 2.25 -9.09
N GLY A 256 0.25 2.92 -8.24
CA GLY A 256 1.17 2.28 -7.33
C GLY A 256 0.89 2.61 -5.88
N THR A 257 1.26 1.69 -5.00
CA THR A 257 1.20 1.88 -3.55
C THR A 257 2.40 1.26 -2.86
N THR A 258 2.93 1.96 -1.86
CA THR A 258 3.99 1.41 -0.99
C THR A 258 3.43 0.70 0.24
N THR A 259 2.11 0.62 0.39
CA THR A 259 1.44 -0.16 1.43
C THR A 259 1.08 -1.56 0.91
N GLY A 260 0.71 -2.48 1.79
CA GLY A 260 0.45 -3.89 1.50
C GLY A 260 1.51 -4.84 2.04
N HIS A 261 2.20 -4.49 3.13
CA HIS A 261 3.21 -5.36 3.73
C HIS A 261 2.56 -6.57 4.39
N PHE A 262 1.54 -6.31 5.21
CA PHE A 262 0.86 -7.36 5.95
C PHE A 262 -0.30 -7.99 5.20
N THR A 263 -0.44 -9.30 5.34
CA THR A 263 -1.54 -10.06 4.74
C THR A 263 -2.91 -9.58 5.22
N TYR A 264 -3.04 -9.19 6.49
CA TYR A 264 -4.31 -8.69 7.01
C TYR A 264 -4.74 -7.37 6.36
N THR A 265 -3.83 -6.57 5.78
CA THR A 265 -4.17 -5.33 5.08
C THR A 265 -5.07 -5.61 3.87
N TYR A 266 -4.87 -6.75 3.20
CA TYR A 266 -5.71 -7.22 2.10
C TYR A 266 -7.11 -7.70 2.51
N TYR A 267 -7.38 -7.76 3.82
CA TYR A 267 -8.69 -8.01 4.39
C TYR A 267 -9.32 -6.73 4.95
N ASP A 268 -8.64 -5.58 4.85
CA ASP A 268 -9.22 -4.28 5.16
C ASP A 268 -10.10 -3.81 3.99
N PRO A 269 -11.39 -3.53 4.22
CA PRO A 269 -12.30 -3.16 3.15
C PRO A 269 -11.97 -1.79 2.51
N ILE A 270 -11.40 -0.85 3.27
CA ILE A 270 -10.96 0.43 2.71
C ILE A 270 -9.74 0.22 1.81
N TYR A 271 -8.80 -0.64 2.20
CA TYR A 271 -7.66 -0.96 1.35
C TYR A 271 -8.09 -1.62 0.04
N ARG A 272 -9.03 -2.59 0.09
CA ARG A 272 -9.62 -3.18 -1.12
C ARG A 272 -10.30 -2.12 -1.99
N LEU A 273 -11.03 -1.18 -1.39
CA LEU A 273 -11.68 -0.08 -2.11
C LEU A 273 -10.65 0.79 -2.85
N LEU A 274 -9.53 1.15 -2.20
CA LEU A 274 -8.47 1.93 -2.83
C LEU A 274 -7.85 1.19 -4.02
N LEU A 275 -7.53 -0.10 -3.86
CA LEU A 275 -6.97 -0.92 -4.94
C LEU A 275 -7.94 -1.06 -6.12
N MET A 276 -9.22 -1.29 -5.87
CA MET A 276 -10.22 -1.45 -6.94
C MET A 276 -10.53 -0.14 -7.66
N ARG A 277 -10.51 1.00 -6.96
CA ARG A 277 -10.61 2.32 -7.60
C ARG A 277 -9.36 2.65 -8.41
N GLY A 278 -8.18 2.26 -7.93
CA GLY A 278 -6.93 2.30 -8.70
C GLY A 278 -7.01 1.45 -9.96
N LEU A 279 -7.54 0.22 -9.86
CA LEU A 279 -7.74 -0.69 -10.98
C LEU A 279 -8.69 -0.11 -12.04
N GLY A 280 -9.84 0.45 -11.62
CA GLY A 280 -10.74 1.16 -12.54
C GLY A 280 -10.06 2.33 -13.25
N TRP A 281 -9.26 3.12 -12.52
CA TRP A 281 -8.53 4.25 -13.09
C TRP A 281 -7.47 3.84 -14.13
N VAL A 282 -6.68 2.79 -13.86
CA VAL A 282 -5.68 2.30 -14.83
C VAL A 282 -6.33 1.69 -16.07
N LEU A 283 -7.49 1.05 -15.92
CA LEU A 283 -8.27 0.49 -17.03
C LEU A 283 -9.06 1.54 -17.82
N ASN A 284 -9.17 2.77 -17.30
CA ASN A 284 -10.09 3.79 -17.78
C ASN A 284 -11.54 3.27 -17.84
N GLU A 285 -11.96 2.58 -16.79
CA GLU A 285 -13.32 2.04 -16.58
C GLU A 285 -13.93 2.66 -15.31
N ASP A 286 -15.27 2.64 -15.24
CA ASP A 286 -15.97 2.88 -13.98
C ASP A 286 -15.55 1.80 -12.96
N PRO A 287 -15.12 2.15 -11.73
CA PRO A 287 -14.77 1.17 -10.72
C PRO A 287 -15.98 0.48 -10.08
N ALA A 288 -17.22 0.95 -10.29
CA ALA A 288 -18.43 0.38 -9.70
C ALA A 288 -18.53 -1.16 -9.85
N PRO A 289 -18.30 -1.78 -11.03
CA PRO A 289 -18.36 -3.24 -11.18
C PRO A 289 -17.35 -4.01 -10.31
N LEU A 290 -16.29 -3.35 -9.82
CA LEU A 290 -15.24 -3.94 -8.98
C LEU A 290 -15.57 -3.84 -7.47
N MET A 291 -16.57 -3.04 -7.09
CA MET A 291 -16.92 -2.79 -5.68
C MET A 291 -17.38 -4.03 -4.89
N PRO A 292 -17.95 -5.11 -5.47
CA PRO A 292 -18.23 -6.33 -4.71
C PRO A 292 -17.01 -6.91 -3.97
N ILE A 293 -15.80 -6.74 -4.53
CA ILE A 293 -14.53 -7.24 -3.95
C ILE A 293 -14.25 -6.63 -2.57
N VAL A 294 -14.77 -5.43 -2.30
CA VAL A 294 -14.66 -4.76 -0.98
C VAL A 294 -15.27 -5.60 0.14
N PHE A 295 -16.24 -6.45 -0.16
CA PHE A 295 -17.02 -7.21 0.82
C PHE A 295 -16.78 -8.72 0.77
N GLU A 296 -16.41 -9.24 -0.40
CA GLU A 296 -16.37 -10.67 -0.70
C GLU A 296 -15.45 -11.44 0.26
N GLY A 297 -16.02 -12.46 0.91
CA GLY A 297 -15.31 -13.34 1.85
C GLY A 297 -14.91 -12.69 3.19
N ILE A 298 -15.27 -11.44 3.44
CA ILE A 298 -14.88 -10.71 4.66
C ILE A 298 -16.04 -10.00 5.35
N THR A 299 -17.29 -10.40 5.07
CA THR A 299 -18.49 -9.86 5.72
C THR A 299 -19.09 -10.93 6.64
N SER A 300 -19.23 -10.60 7.92
CA SER A 300 -19.90 -11.43 8.93
C SER A 300 -21.42 -11.40 8.79
N ASP A 301 -22.10 -12.34 9.46
CA ASP A 301 -23.56 -12.42 9.53
C ASP A 301 -24.18 -11.17 10.19
N GLU A 302 -23.44 -10.51 11.10
CA GLU A 302 -23.83 -9.26 11.73
C GLU A 302 -23.59 -8.01 10.85
N GLY A 303 -23.12 -8.19 9.61
CA GLY A 303 -22.87 -7.10 8.66
C GLY A 303 -21.60 -6.29 8.96
N LEU A 304 -20.70 -6.81 9.79
CA LEU A 304 -19.36 -6.25 9.99
C LEU A 304 -18.39 -6.79 8.92
N VAL A 305 -17.56 -5.91 8.39
CA VAL A 305 -16.65 -6.19 7.26
C VAL A 305 -15.20 -6.03 7.70
N GLY A 306 -14.36 -7.01 7.41
CA GLY A 306 -12.93 -7.02 7.71
C GLY A 306 -12.46 -8.36 8.28
N THR A 307 -11.30 -8.37 8.93
CA THR A 307 -10.80 -9.51 9.70
C THR A 307 -10.33 -9.10 11.09
N SER A 308 -10.43 -10.02 12.05
CA SER A 308 -9.76 -9.91 13.35
C SER A 308 -8.52 -10.81 13.47
N ASP A 309 -8.27 -11.63 12.46
CA ASP A 309 -7.09 -12.49 12.39
C ASP A 309 -5.86 -11.67 11.99
N THR A 310 -4.77 -11.81 12.77
CA THR A 310 -3.50 -11.14 12.50
C THR A 310 -2.74 -11.77 11.35
N MET A 311 -3.12 -12.98 10.91
CA MET A 311 -2.54 -13.72 9.80
C MET A 311 -1.07 -14.13 9.98
N MET A 312 -0.45 -13.83 11.12
CA MET A 312 0.99 -14.03 11.39
C MET A 312 1.41 -15.51 11.52
N ASN A 313 0.45 -16.43 11.69
CA ASN A 313 0.74 -17.85 11.85
C ASN A 313 0.81 -18.62 10.52
N TYR A 314 0.62 -17.92 9.41
CA TYR A 314 0.70 -18.52 8.09
C TYR A 314 2.09 -19.11 7.83
N GLN A 315 2.13 -20.20 7.09
CA GLN A 315 3.37 -20.89 6.77
C GLN A 315 3.72 -20.64 5.31
N ASN A 316 4.95 -20.21 5.11
CA ASN A 316 5.40 -19.85 3.79
C ASN A 316 5.29 -21.02 2.81
N ARG A 317 4.97 -20.69 1.56
CA ARG A 317 4.86 -21.64 0.46
C ARG A 317 5.95 -21.37 -0.56
N ALA A 318 6.73 -22.41 -0.82
CA ALA A 318 7.88 -22.37 -1.71
C ALA A 318 7.49 -22.45 -3.20
N ARG A 319 6.42 -21.77 -3.66
CA ARG A 319 6.03 -21.87 -5.09
C ARG A 319 7.19 -21.52 -6.02
#